data_AF-A0A0P7VVT7-F1
#
_entry.id   AF-A0A0P7VVT7-F1
#
_cell.length_a   1.000
_cell.length_b   1.000
_cell.length_c   1.000
_cell.angle_alpha   90.00
_cell.angle_beta   90.00
_cell.angle_gamma   90.00
#
_symmetry.space_group_name_H-M   'P 1'
#
loop_
_entity.id
_entity.type
_entity.pdbx_description
1 polymer ?
#
loop_
_entity_poly.entity_id
_entity_poly.type
_entity_poly.pdbx_seq_one_letter_code
_entity_poly.pdbx_strand_id
1 'polypeptide(L)' 'MNDLDARMCAAHEAGDGAALIALYTEAALIAASDTARGFYLTHAFVHALEAGDARANDLRAELHAMGRI' A
#
# COMPACT_ATOMS: atom_id res chain seq x y z
N MET A 1 5.86 4.50 18.04
CA MET A 1 5.80 4.70 16.58
C MET A 1 6.81 3.73 15.99
N ASN A 2 6.32 2.73 15.26
CA ASN A 2 7.16 1.69 14.69
C ASN A 2 8.06 2.28 13.59
N ASP A 3 9.18 1.63 13.25
CA ASP A 3 10.08 2.04 12.16
C ASP A 3 9.31 2.24 10.84
N LEU A 4 8.34 1.36 10.58
CA LEU A 4 7.46 1.45 9.41
C LEU A 4 6.61 2.73 9.40
N ASP A 5 6.05 3.14 10.55
CA ASP A 5 5.25 4.37 10.65
C ASP A 5 6.11 5.61 10.31
N ALA A 6 7.35 5.63 10.82
CA ALA A 6 8.29 6.73 10.56
C ALA A 6 8.68 6.80 9.08
N ARG A 7 8.94 5.65 8.45
CA ARG A 7 9.23 5.56 7.00
C ARG A 7 8.03 6.03 6.16
N MET A 8 6.81 5.67 6.55
CA MET A 8 5.59 6.10 5.87
C MET A 8 5.36 7.61 5.99
N CYS A 9 5.56 8.20 7.17
CA CYS A 9 5.50 9.65 7.35
C CYS A 9 6.53 10.36 6.48
N ALA A 10 7.79 9.91 6.48
CA ALA A 10 8.84 10.50 5.66
C ALA A 10 8.54 10.42 4.15
N ALA A 11 8.01 9.30 3.68
CA ALA A 11 7.62 9.14 2.28
C ALA A 11 6.46 10.07 1.89
N HIS A 12 5.48 10.27 2.79
CA HIS A 12 4.41 11.26 2.59
C HIS A 12 4.95 12.69 2.54
N GLU A 13 5.84 13.07 3.47
CA GLU A 13 6.46 14.40 3.49
C GLU A 13 7.30 14.68 2.23
N ALA A 14 7.96 13.65 1.70
CA ALA A 14 8.75 13.74 0.47
C ALA A 14 7.92 13.65 -0.82
N GLY A 15 6.63 13.29 -0.75
CA GLY A 15 5.82 12.99 -1.93
C GLY A 15 6.30 11.76 -2.70
N ASP A 16 6.98 10.82 -2.04
CA ASP A 16 7.58 9.65 -2.67
C ASP A 16 6.53 8.54 -2.85
N GLY A 17 5.74 8.65 -3.92
CA GLY A 17 4.72 7.66 -4.28
C GLY A 17 5.29 6.25 -4.45
N ALA A 18 6.50 6.11 -4.99
CA ALA A 18 7.12 4.81 -5.21
C ALA A 18 7.44 4.11 -3.87
N ALA A 19 7.96 4.86 -2.91
CA ALA A 19 8.19 4.39 -1.54
C ALA A 19 6.87 4.09 -0.84
N LEU A 20 5.85 4.95 -0.97
CA LEU A 20 4.53 4.73 -0.38
C LEU A 20 3.92 3.41 -0.85
N ILE A 21 3.96 3.09 -2.16
CA ILE A 21 3.46 1.81 -2.68
C ILE A 21 4.16 0.63 -1.98
N ALA A 22 5.49 0.69 -1.84
CA ALA A 22 6.26 -0.37 -1.21
C ALA A 22 5.94 -0.50 0.30
N LEU A 23 5.88 0.63 1.02
CA LEU A 23 5.64 0.66 2.47
C LEU A 23 4.22 0.21 2.83
N TYR A 24 3.21 0.62 2.05
CA TYR A 24 1.85 0.13 2.22
C TYR A 24 1.75 -1.37 1.93
N THR A 25 2.49 -1.87 0.94
CA THR A 25 2.55 -3.33 0.68
C THR A 25 3.23 -4.07 1.84
N GLU A 26 4.30 -3.52 2.42
CA GLU A 26 4.96 -4.07 3.61
C GLU A 26 4.01 -4.11 4.82
N ALA A 27 3.25 -3.02 5.04
CA ALA A 27 2.24 -2.95 6.09
C ALA A 27 1.12 -3.99 5.91
N ALA A 28 0.71 -4.25 4.67
CA ALA A 28 -0.28 -5.28 4.34
C ALA A 28 0.18 -6.69 4.73
N LEU A 29 1.48 -7.01 4.59
CA LEU A 29 2.04 -8.32 4.91
C LEU A 29 2.06 -8.61 6.42
N ILE A 30 2.25 -7.59 7.25
CA ILE A 30 2.30 -7.73 8.71
C ILE A 30 0.96 -7.43 9.39
N ALA A 31 -0.09 -7.15 8.62
CA ALA A 31 -1.39 -6.78 9.13
C ALA A 31 -2.05 -7.97 9.87
N ALA A 32 -2.55 -7.70 11.08
CA ALA A 32 -3.15 -8.73 11.93
C ALA A 32 -4.57 -9.17 11.50
N SER A 33 -5.16 -8.53 10.47
CA SER A 33 -6.50 -8.87 9.98
C SER A 33 -6.63 -8.58 8.49
N ASP A 34 -7.52 -9.29 7.81
CA ASP A 34 -7.83 -9.05 6.41
C ASP A 34 -8.42 -7.66 6.14
N THR A 35 -9.06 -7.04 7.14
CA THR A 35 -9.52 -5.66 7.05
C THR A 35 -8.34 -4.68 7.05
N ALA A 36 -7.38 -4.85 7.95
CA ALA A 36 -6.19 -4.01 7.97
C ALA A 36 -5.33 -4.23 6.71
N ARG A 37 -5.18 -5.49 6.27
CA ARG A 37 -4.49 -5.82 5.01
C ARG A 37 -5.16 -5.14 3.81
N GLY A 38 -6.49 -5.25 3.70
CA GLY A 38 -7.24 -4.61 2.61
C GLY A 38 -7.11 -3.09 2.62
N PHE A 39 -7.10 -2.46 3.80
CA PHE A 39 -6.85 -1.03 3.96
C PHE A 39 -5.48 -0.64 3.38
N TYR A 40 -4.41 -1.32 3.79
CA TYR A 40 -3.06 -1.00 3.31
C TYR A 40 -2.89 -1.25 1.81
N LEU A 41 -3.39 -2.38 1.28
CA LEU A 41 -3.32 -2.66 -0.16
C LEU A 41 -4.11 -1.67 -1.00
N THR A 42 -5.23 -1.14 -0.48
CA THR A 42 -5.99 -0.09 -1.18
C THR A 42 -5.16 1.18 -1.31
N HIS A 43 -4.44 1.58 -0.25
CA HIS A 43 -3.55 2.73 -0.32
C HIS A 43 -2.35 2.51 -1.25
N ALA A 44 -1.73 1.32 -1.22
CA ALA A 44 -0.70 0.97 -2.19
C ALA A 44 -1.23 1.06 -3.64
N PHE A 45 -2.45 0.59 -3.87
CA PHE A 45 -3.08 0.58 -5.19
C PHE A 45 -3.38 1.99 -5.69
N VAL A 46 -3.93 2.87 -4.85
CA VAL A 46 -4.20 4.27 -5.22
C VAL A 46 -2.89 4.98 -5.63
N HIS A 47 -1.84 4.86 -4.82
CA HIS A 47 -0.55 5.47 -5.16
C HIS A 47 0.07 4.88 -6.44
N ALA A 48 -0.12 3.58 -6.69
CA ALA A 48 0.33 2.94 -7.92
C ALA A 48 -0.43 3.48 -9.14
N LEU A 49 -1.74 3.71 -9.03
CA LEU A 49 -2.53 4.34 -10.09
C LEU A 49 -2.10 5.78 -10.34
N GLU A 50 -1.91 6.57 -9.30
CA GLU A 50 -1.47 7.97 -9.40
C GLU A 50 -0.09 8.09 -10.06
N ALA A 51 0.82 7.15 -9.79
CA ALA A 51 2.16 7.11 -10.36
C ALA A 51 2.23 6.46 -11.76
N GLY A 52 1.16 5.83 -12.24
CA GLY A 52 1.20 4.98 -13.44
C GLY A 52 2.11 3.75 -13.27
N ASP A 53 2.27 3.27 -12.05
CA ASP A 53 3.17 2.18 -11.68
C ASP A 53 2.58 0.81 -12.05
N ALA A 54 3.40 -0.07 -12.64
CA ALA A 54 2.98 -1.39 -13.09
C ALA A 54 2.45 -2.29 -11.96
N ARG A 55 2.88 -2.05 -10.71
CA ARG A 55 2.40 -2.77 -9.51
C ARG A 55 0.90 -2.63 -9.30
N ALA A 56 0.25 -1.62 -9.89
CA ALA A 56 -1.20 -1.47 -9.82
C ALA A 56 -1.97 -2.71 -10.31
N ASN A 57 -1.44 -3.43 -11.29
CA ASN A 57 -2.10 -4.64 -11.81
C ASN A 57 -2.13 -5.77 -10.79
N ASP A 58 -1.02 -6.00 -10.11
CA ASP A 58 -0.88 -7.06 -9.10
C ASP A 58 -1.71 -6.72 -7.85
N LEU A 59 -1.64 -5.46 -7.40
CA LEU A 59 -2.44 -4.96 -6.28
C LEU A 59 -3.94 -5.07 -6.56
N ARG A 60 -4.38 -4.79 -7.80
CA ARG A 60 -5.77 -4.97 -8.22
C ARG A 60 -6.20 -6.44 -8.15
N ALA A 61 -5.36 -7.36 -8.62
CA ALA A 61 -5.65 -8.78 -8.56
C ALA A 61 -5.80 -9.27 -7.11
N GLU A 62 -4.93 -8.80 -6.21
CA GLU A 62 -5.01 -9.15 -4.79
C GLU A 62 -6.28 -8.58 -4.12
N LEU A 63 -6.60 -7.30 -4.36
CA LEU A 63 -7.82 -6.67 -3.83
C LEU A 63 -9.11 -7.35 -4.32
N HIS A 64 -9.15 -7.75 -5.59
CA HIS A 64 -10.28 -8.49 -6.15
C HIS A 64 -10.42 -9.88 -5.50
N ALA A 65 -9.30 -10.60 -5.28
CA ALA A 65 -9.31 -11.88 -4.56
C ALA A 65 -9.80 -11.74 -3.11
N MET A 66 -9.59 -10.58 -2.49
CA MET A 66 -10.11 -10.24 -1.15
C MET A 66 -11.57 -9.75 -1.16
N GLY A 67 -12.22 -9.62 -2.33
CA GLY A 67 -13.58 -9.09 -2.46
C GLY A 67 -13.71 -7.61 -2.11
N ARG A 68 -12.63 -6.83 -2.29
CA ARG A 68 -12.60 -5.38 -1.98
C ARG A 68 -12.96 -4.48 -3.15
N ILE A 69 -12.92 -5.03 -4.36
CA ILE A 69 -13.28 -4.40 -5.64
C ILE A 69 -13.93 -5.40 -6.58
#